data_AF-A0A080M7I0-F1
#
_entry.id   AF-A0A080M7I0-F1
#
_cell.length_a   1.000
_cell.length_b   1.000
_cell.length_c   1.000
_cell.angle_alpha   90.00
_cell.angle_beta   90.00
_cell.angle_gamma   90.00
#
_symmetry.space_group_name_H-M   'P 1'
#
loop_
_entity.id
_entity.type
_entity.pdbx_description
1 polymer ?
#
loop_
_entity_poly.entity_id
_entity_poly.type
_entity_poly.pdbx_seq_one_letter_code
_entity_poly.pdbx_strand_id
1 'polypeptide(L)'
;MQPTAKPKNPNFSSGPCSKRPGYDVSALALDTLGRSHRSALGKKALALACSETARILGLPEGYRVGVVPGSDTGAVEMAMWSLLGQRGVDVLVWESFGAGWATDVVKQLKLADARVLKADYGDIVDLAQVNFDHDVVFTWNGTTSGVKVPNGDWIPDERAGLTICDATSAVFAMDLPWDKLDVVTFSWQKVLGGEGAHGMLVLGPRAVARLESYSPPWPLPKVFRLTSGGKLSEGIFRGETINTPSMLCVADYLDALQWIEAIGGVPAAIARSEANLAVIAEFVAANDWIAFLAKDPATRSNTSVCLSVQLDAEQVKKLVKLLDSEGVAFDIGSYKDAPAGIRIWCGSTVETADLQALMPWLAWAYQQVAA
;
A
#
# COMPACT_ATOMS: atom_id res chain seq x y z
N MET A 1 -34.71 -2.71 -13.38
CA MET A 1 -35.35 -1.93 -12.30
C MET A 1 -34.25 -1.43 -11.38
N GLN A 2 -34.36 -0.22 -10.83
CA GLN A 2 -33.36 0.32 -9.91
C GLN A 2 -33.33 -0.50 -8.60
N PRO A 3 -32.15 -0.87 -8.07
CA PRO A 3 -32.05 -1.55 -6.78
C PRO A 3 -32.47 -0.65 -5.62
N THR A 4 -32.86 -1.25 -4.49
CA THR A 4 -33.31 -0.52 -3.29
C THR A 4 -32.36 -0.66 -2.10
N ALA A 5 -31.71 -1.82 -1.96
CA ALA A 5 -30.71 -2.04 -0.92
C ALA A 5 -29.41 -1.32 -1.27
N LYS A 6 -28.94 -0.43 -0.40
CA LYS A 6 -27.68 0.32 -0.58
C LYS A 6 -26.60 -0.23 0.35
N PRO A 7 -25.30 -0.12 -0.01
CA PRO A 7 -24.22 -0.32 0.94
C PRO A 7 -24.42 0.55 2.18
N LYS A 8 -24.11 0.02 3.37
CA LYS A 8 -24.06 0.82 4.60
C LYS A 8 -22.89 1.78 4.56
N ASN A 9 -21.80 1.36 3.92
CA ASN A 9 -20.62 2.18 3.68
C ASN A 9 -20.34 2.29 2.18
N PRO A 10 -20.57 3.46 1.55
CA PRO A 10 -20.34 3.68 0.12
C PRO A 10 -18.88 4.04 -0.22
N ASN A 11 -17.94 4.00 0.74
CA ASN A 11 -16.54 4.40 0.53
C ASN A 11 -15.69 3.24 -0.02
N PHE A 12 -15.47 3.23 -1.33
CA PHE A 12 -14.69 2.18 -2.02
C PHE A 12 -13.43 2.71 -2.72
N SER A 13 -12.99 3.92 -2.36
CA SER A 13 -11.75 4.53 -2.84
C SER A 13 -10.51 3.72 -2.46
N SER A 14 -9.46 3.76 -3.29
CA SER A 14 -8.18 3.06 -3.01
C SER A 14 -7.10 3.97 -2.39
N GLY A 15 -7.50 5.01 -1.64
CA GLY A 15 -6.59 5.89 -0.90
C GLY A 15 -7.03 7.37 -0.87
N PRO A 16 -7.31 7.96 0.32
CA PRO A 16 -7.52 7.27 1.61
C PRO A 16 -8.67 6.27 1.51
N CYS A 17 -8.52 5.08 2.07
CA CYS A 17 -9.54 4.03 2.01
C CYS A 17 -10.50 4.13 3.19
N SER A 18 -11.58 3.33 3.16
CA SER A 18 -12.55 3.27 4.25
C SER A 18 -11.89 3.05 5.62
N LYS A 19 -12.35 3.81 6.62
CA LYS A 19 -12.13 3.53 8.04
C LYS A 19 -12.66 2.15 8.41
N ARG A 20 -12.12 1.57 9.48
CA ARG A 20 -12.61 0.30 10.02
C ARG A 20 -14.10 0.36 10.41
N PRO A 21 -14.83 -0.76 10.40
CA PRO A 21 -16.17 -0.84 10.94
C PRO A 21 -16.24 -0.33 12.39
N GLY A 22 -17.24 0.50 12.68
CA GLY A 22 -17.45 1.09 14.00
C GLY A 22 -16.38 2.10 14.43
N TYR A 23 -15.64 2.69 13.48
CA TYR A 23 -14.72 3.78 13.78
C TYR A 23 -15.46 5.00 14.35
N ASP A 24 -14.93 5.57 15.42
CA ASP A 24 -15.43 6.79 16.05
C ASP A 24 -14.24 7.66 16.47
N VAL A 25 -14.09 8.80 15.79
CA VAL A 25 -13.00 9.76 16.06
C VAL A 25 -13.05 10.31 17.50
N SER A 26 -14.23 10.35 18.12
CA SER A 26 -14.40 10.84 19.50
C SER A 26 -13.94 9.84 20.55
N ALA A 27 -13.77 8.57 20.18
CA ALA A 27 -13.28 7.51 21.05
C ALA A 27 -11.75 7.37 21.07
N LEU A 28 -11.02 8.14 20.25
CA LEU A 28 -9.56 8.07 20.17
C LEU A 28 -8.89 8.57 21.47
N ALA A 29 -7.73 8.01 21.78
CA ALA A 29 -6.88 8.51 22.87
C ALA A 29 -6.15 9.80 22.44
N LEU A 30 -6.70 10.95 22.85
CA LEU A 30 -6.24 12.28 22.41
C LEU A 30 -5.33 13.01 23.42
N ASP A 31 -4.86 12.34 24.47
CA ASP A 31 -4.02 12.92 25.53
C ASP A 31 -2.63 13.40 25.05
N THR A 32 -2.24 12.98 23.85
CA THR A 32 -1.03 13.42 23.13
C THR A 32 -1.21 14.74 22.38
N LEU A 33 -2.44 15.19 22.10
CA LEU A 33 -2.67 16.36 21.28
C LEU A 33 -2.21 17.66 21.97
N GLY A 34 -1.62 18.57 21.19
CA GLY A 34 -1.07 19.83 21.70
C GLY A 34 0.19 19.68 22.55
N ARG A 35 0.72 18.46 22.70
CA ARG A 35 1.95 18.18 23.47
C ARG A 35 3.13 17.89 22.56
N SER A 36 4.33 18.11 23.08
CA SER A 36 5.55 17.74 22.35
C SER A 36 5.58 16.24 22.08
N HIS A 37 5.76 15.86 20.81
CA HIS A 37 6.01 14.47 20.39
C HIS A 37 7.29 13.90 21.06
N ARG A 38 8.21 14.76 21.51
CA ARG A 38 9.41 14.36 22.26
C ARG A 38 9.19 14.17 23.76
N SER A 39 8.00 14.51 24.28
CA SER A 39 7.64 14.22 25.67
C SER A 39 7.56 12.71 25.91
N ALA A 40 7.62 12.27 27.17
CA ALA A 40 7.49 10.85 27.53
C ALA A 40 6.21 10.23 26.95
N LEU A 41 5.08 10.96 26.96
CA LEU A 41 3.82 10.49 26.40
C LEU A 41 3.87 10.38 24.87
N GLY A 42 4.37 11.41 24.18
CA GLY A 42 4.48 11.42 22.72
C GLY A 42 5.38 10.28 22.21
N LYS A 43 6.55 10.11 22.83
CA LYS A 43 7.47 9.01 22.53
C LYS A 43 6.84 7.65 22.80
N LYS A 44 6.08 7.51 23.90
CA LYS A 44 5.38 6.25 24.23
C LYS A 44 4.36 5.88 23.17
N ALA A 45 3.55 6.83 22.69
CA ALA A 45 2.55 6.56 21.65
C ALA A 45 3.20 6.18 20.31
N LEU A 46 4.24 6.89 19.89
CA LEU A 46 4.99 6.56 18.67
C LEU A 46 5.71 5.20 18.78
N ALA A 47 6.33 4.91 19.92
CA ALA A 47 6.96 3.62 20.17
C ALA A 47 5.92 2.48 20.18
N LEU A 48 4.73 2.73 20.71
CA LEU A 48 3.63 1.77 20.66
C LEU A 48 3.20 1.49 19.21
N ALA A 49 3.08 2.52 18.36
CA ALA A 49 2.77 2.34 16.95
C ALA A 49 3.80 1.44 16.24
N CYS A 50 5.10 1.65 16.50
CA CYS A 50 6.16 0.82 15.94
C CYS A 50 6.13 -0.63 16.47
N SER A 51 6.04 -0.79 17.79
CA SER A 51 6.11 -2.12 18.43
C SER A 51 4.89 -2.98 18.15
N GLU A 52 3.67 -2.41 18.16
CA GLU A 52 2.45 -3.14 17.81
C GLU A 52 2.40 -3.49 16.33
N THR A 53 2.91 -2.61 15.45
CA THR A 53 3.10 -2.96 14.03
C THR A 53 3.98 -4.19 13.89
N ALA A 54 5.14 -4.20 14.56
CA ALA A 54 6.07 -5.34 14.49
C ALA A 54 5.45 -6.63 15.03
N ARG A 55 4.75 -6.54 16.17
CA ARG A 55 4.09 -7.67 16.82
C ARG A 55 2.98 -8.26 15.96
N ILE A 56 2.06 -7.42 15.47
CA ILE A 56 0.88 -7.86 14.71
C ILE A 56 1.29 -8.43 13.35
N LEU A 57 2.30 -7.85 12.70
CA LEU A 57 2.83 -8.37 11.44
C LEU A 57 3.73 -9.60 11.60
N GLY A 58 4.06 -9.98 12.84
CA GLY A 58 4.93 -11.12 13.12
C GLY A 58 6.33 -10.95 12.55
N LEU A 59 6.90 -9.74 12.62
CA LEU A 59 8.20 -9.45 12.03
C LEU A 59 9.31 -10.29 12.67
N PRO A 60 10.30 -10.78 11.90
CA PRO A 60 11.44 -11.49 12.44
C PRO A 60 12.25 -10.63 13.42
N GLU A 61 12.98 -11.31 14.32
CA GLU A 61 13.89 -10.62 15.23
C GLU A 61 14.92 -9.78 14.46
N GLY A 62 15.25 -8.61 15.00
CA GLY A 62 16.22 -7.71 14.39
C GLY A 62 15.64 -6.73 13.37
N TYR A 63 14.37 -6.89 12.96
CA TYR A 63 13.68 -5.89 12.15
C TYR A 63 13.44 -4.61 12.97
N ARG A 64 13.44 -3.46 12.28
CA ARG A 64 13.20 -2.15 12.86
C ARG A 64 12.00 -1.50 12.19
N VAL A 65 11.07 -0.96 12.97
CA VAL A 65 9.87 -0.26 12.46
C VAL A 65 9.91 1.19 12.91
N GLY A 66 9.80 2.12 11.97
CA GLY A 66 9.88 3.56 12.22
C GLY A 66 8.75 4.32 11.53
N VAL A 67 8.28 5.39 12.19
CA VAL A 67 7.35 6.35 11.59
C VAL A 67 8.17 7.47 10.93
N VAL A 68 7.93 7.73 9.66
CA VAL A 68 8.68 8.70 8.85
C VAL A 68 7.75 9.70 8.16
N PRO A 69 8.21 10.93 7.85
CA PRO A 69 7.37 11.93 7.20
C PRO A 69 7.13 11.62 5.72
N GLY A 70 6.06 12.21 5.16
CA GLY A 70 5.84 12.25 3.71
C GLY A 70 5.04 11.07 3.14
N SER A 71 4.27 10.38 3.98
CA SER A 71 3.59 9.13 3.61
C SER A 71 4.59 8.12 3.00
N ASP A 72 4.11 7.18 2.19
CA ASP A 72 4.96 6.12 1.67
C ASP A 72 5.97 6.66 0.67
N THR A 73 5.62 7.72 -0.07
CA THR A 73 6.58 8.45 -0.91
C THR A 73 7.82 8.85 -0.12
N GLY A 74 7.63 9.43 1.07
CA GLY A 74 8.75 9.77 1.94
C GLY A 74 9.52 8.54 2.44
N ALA A 75 8.85 7.42 2.72
CA ALA A 75 9.49 6.18 3.17
C ALA A 75 10.31 5.51 2.05
N VAL A 76 9.74 5.33 0.86
CA VAL A 76 10.42 4.74 -0.31
C VAL A 76 11.57 5.63 -0.75
N GLU A 77 11.37 6.95 -0.86
CA GLU A 77 12.46 7.85 -1.20
C GLU A 77 13.57 7.83 -0.14
N MET A 78 13.23 7.86 1.15
CA MET A 78 14.23 7.74 2.20
C MET A 78 15.06 6.46 2.06
N ALA A 79 14.44 5.33 1.72
CA ALA A 79 15.14 4.08 1.45
C ALA A 79 16.03 4.19 0.19
N MET A 80 15.46 4.56 -0.95
CA MET A 80 16.18 4.64 -2.23
C MET A 80 17.39 5.58 -2.14
N TRP A 81 17.18 6.79 -1.62
CA TRP A 81 18.23 7.80 -1.52
C TRP A 81 19.32 7.43 -0.53
N SER A 82 19.03 6.60 0.48
CA SER A 82 20.02 6.20 1.50
C SER A 82 20.76 4.90 1.18
N LEU A 83 20.15 3.99 0.42
CA LEU A 83 20.63 2.60 0.26
C LEU A 83 21.19 2.29 -1.13
N LEU A 84 20.68 2.93 -2.18
CA LEU A 84 21.03 2.60 -3.56
C LEU A 84 22.36 3.22 -3.99
N GLY A 85 22.95 2.66 -5.06
CA GLY A 85 24.17 3.15 -5.70
C GLY A 85 25.45 2.38 -5.35
N GLN A 86 25.42 1.50 -4.34
CA GLN A 86 26.53 0.55 -4.11
C GLN A 86 26.57 -0.58 -5.16
N ARG A 87 25.41 -0.91 -5.72
CA ARG A 87 25.17 -1.98 -6.70
C ARG A 87 24.32 -1.45 -7.85
N GLY A 88 24.23 -2.23 -8.93
CA GLY A 88 23.21 -2.05 -9.95
C GLY A 88 21.81 -2.15 -9.35
N VAL A 89 20.81 -1.61 -10.05
CA VAL A 89 19.42 -1.58 -9.58
C VAL A 89 18.48 -2.11 -10.65
N ASP A 90 17.65 -3.08 -10.28
CA ASP A 90 16.47 -3.45 -11.05
C ASP A 90 15.24 -2.75 -10.47
N VAL A 91 14.51 -2.00 -11.29
CA VAL A 91 13.24 -1.38 -10.89
C VAL A 91 12.11 -1.99 -11.69
N LEU A 92 11.11 -2.54 -11.00
CA LEU A 92 10.02 -3.27 -11.61
C LEU A 92 8.77 -2.38 -11.75
N VAL A 93 8.17 -2.38 -12.94
CA VAL A 93 7.09 -1.45 -13.30
C VAL A 93 5.95 -2.19 -13.97
N TRP A 94 4.82 -2.31 -13.29
CA TRP A 94 3.55 -2.80 -13.86
C TRP A 94 2.36 -1.92 -13.45
N GLU A 95 2.67 -0.75 -12.87
CA GLU A 95 1.72 0.19 -12.26
C GLU A 95 2.38 1.57 -12.09
N SER A 96 1.60 2.60 -11.75
CA SER A 96 2.05 4.00 -11.72
C SER A 96 3.10 4.33 -10.65
N PHE A 97 2.97 3.81 -9.42
CA PHE A 97 3.90 4.10 -8.33
C PHE A 97 5.28 3.49 -8.62
N GLY A 98 5.33 2.24 -9.11
CA GLY A 98 6.55 1.63 -9.63
C GLY A 98 7.19 2.45 -10.76
N ALA A 99 6.39 3.02 -11.67
CA ALA A 99 6.89 3.92 -12.71
C ALA A 99 7.47 5.23 -12.13
N GLY A 100 6.93 5.71 -11.00
CA GLY A 100 7.50 6.79 -10.20
C GLY A 100 8.87 6.43 -9.65
N TRP A 101 8.99 5.27 -8.99
CA TRP A 101 10.28 4.78 -8.46
C TRP A 101 11.32 4.60 -9.56
N ALA A 102 10.93 4.09 -10.73
CA ALA A 102 11.82 3.99 -11.88
C ALA A 102 12.27 5.38 -12.38
N THR A 103 11.38 6.36 -12.37
CA THR A 103 11.71 7.76 -12.70
C THR A 103 12.73 8.33 -11.72
N ASP A 104 12.56 8.08 -10.43
CA ASP A 104 13.47 8.59 -9.40
C ASP A 104 14.85 7.95 -9.51
N VAL A 105 14.92 6.63 -9.67
CA VAL A 105 16.17 5.90 -9.85
C VAL A 105 16.93 6.36 -11.10
N VAL A 106 16.24 6.45 -12.25
CA VAL A 106 16.90 6.73 -13.54
C VAL A 106 17.14 8.22 -13.78
N LYS A 107 16.18 9.09 -13.42
CA LYS A 107 16.24 10.51 -13.79
C LYS A 107 16.67 11.43 -12.64
N GLN A 108 16.32 11.09 -11.40
CA GLN A 108 16.66 11.93 -10.24
C GLN A 108 18.00 11.53 -9.61
N LEU A 109 18.14 10.25 -9.23
CA LEU A 109 19.39 9.68 -8.74
C LEU A 109 20.41 9.47 -9.85
N LYS A 110 19.95 9.28 -11.10
CA LYS A 110 20.79 9.09 -12.28
C LYS A 110 21.79 7.95 -12.10
N LEU A 111 21.34 6.85 -11.52
CA LEU A 111 22.18 5.67 -11.34
C LEU A 111 22.56 5.12 -12.71
N ALA A 112 23.87 4.96 -12.94
CA ALA A 112 24.41 4.54 -14.23
C ALA A 112 24.06 3.07 -14.55
N ASP A 113 23.98 2.24 -13.52
CA ASP A 113 23.63 0.83 -13.61
C ASP A 113 22.21 0.62 -13.08
N ALA A 114 21.23 1.02 -13.88
CA ALA A 114 19.82 0.87 -13.57
C ALA A 114 19.08 0.23 -14.75
N ARG A 115 18.34 -0.84 -14.46
CA ARG A 115 17.51 -1.56 -15.42
C ARG A 115 16.05 -1.46 -15.02
N VAL A 116 15.22 -0.95 -15.93
CA VAL A 116 13.77 -0.90 -15.74
C VAL A 116 13.14 -2.09 -16.44
N LEU A 117 12.54 -2.99 -15.68
CA LEU A 117 11.72 -4.09 -16.20
C LEU A 117 10.27 -3.63 -16.16
N LYS A 118 9.60 -3.65 -17.32
CA LYS A 118 8.27 -3.06 -17.46
C LYS A 118 7.27 -4.03 -18.09
N ALA A 119 6.06 -4.04 -17.53
CA ALA A 119 4.86 -4.66 -18.10
C ALA A 119 3.76 -3.60 -18.25
N ASP A 120 2.80 -3.89 -19.13
CA ASP A 120 1.62 -3.05 -19.32
C ASP A 120 0.60 -3.25 -18.19
N TYR A 121 -0.37 -2.33 -18.10
CA TYR A 121 -1.47 -2.44 -17.15
C TYR A 121 -2.21 -3.77 -17.32
N GLY A 122 -2.38 -4.49 -16.20
CA GLY A 122 -3.05 -5.79 -16.16
C GLY A 122 -2.13 -7.00 -16.31
N ASP A 123 -0.85 -6.76 -16.62
CA ASP A 123 0.21 -7.77 -16.64
C ASP A 123 1.21 -7.52 -15.50
N ILE A 124 2.06 -8.50 -15.22
CA ILE A 124 3.22 -8.36 -14.33
C ILE A 124 4.50 -8.60 -15.16
N VAL A 125 5.62 -8.04 -14.71
CA VAL A 125 6.93 -8.31 -15.34
C VAL A 125 7.28 -9.79 -15.25
N ASP A 126 8.10 -10.27 -16.18
CA ASP A 126 8.71 -11.59 -16.06
C ASP A 126 9.71 -11.61 -14.88
N LEU A 127 9.24 -12.10 -13.73
CA LEU A 127 10.01 -12.13 -12.48
C LEU A 127 11.27 -13.01 -12.58
N ALA A 128 11.35 -13.92 -13.55
CA ALA A 128 12.54 -14.75 -13.77
C ALA A 128 13.72 -13.95 -14.36
N GLN A 129 13.49 -12.74 -14.90
CA GLN A 129 14.53 -11.89 -15.46
C GLN A 129 15.23 -11.01 -14.41
N VAL A 130 14.71 -10.95 -13.18
CA VAL A 130 15.24 -10.09 -12.12
C VAL A 130 16.63 -10.55 -11.70
N ASN A 131 17.58 -9.61 -11.61
CA ASN A 131 18.93 -9.87 -11.18
C ASN A 131 19.09 -9.54 -9.68
N PHE A 132 19.29 -10.54 -8.84
CA PHE A 132 19.46 -10.34 -7.39
C PHE A 132 20.90 -10.05 -6.96
N ASP A 133 21.84 -9.89 -7.90
CA ASP A 133 23.08 -9.16 -7.65
C ASP A 133 22.86 -7.64 -7.60
N HIS A 134 21.74 -7.17 -8.19
CA HIS A 134 21.26 -5.79 -8.11
C HIS A 134 20.35 -5.61 -6.89
N ASP A 135 20.29 -4.38 -6.37
CA ASP A 135 19.19 -4.00 -5.48
C ASP A 135 17.88 -3.96 -6.31
N VAL A 136 16.76 -4.43 -5.78
CA VAL A 136 15.48 -4.57 -6.51
C VAL A 136 14.42 -3.68 -5.87
N VAL A 137 13.86 -2.75 -6.65
CA VAL A 137 12.79 -1.84 -6.21
C VAL A 137 11.49 -2.22 -6.90
N PHE A 138 10.44 -2.49 -6.11
CA PHE A 138 9.15 -2.92 -6.66
C PHE A 138 8.00 -2.61 -5.71
N THR A 139 6.77 -2.62 -6.23
CA THR A 139 5.58 -2.59 -5.39
C THR A 139 5.09 -4.01 -5.15
N TRP A 140 4.57 -4.35 -3.97
CA TRP A 140 3.99 -5.69 -3.77
C TRP A 140 2.62 -5.80 -4.46
N ASN A 141 1.87 -4.70 -4.44
CA ASN A 141 0.55 -4.61 -5.03
C ASN A 141 0.40 -3.31 -5.81
N GLY A 142 0.22 -3.44 -7.12
CA GLY A 142 -0.01 -2.35 -8.04
C GLY A 142 -1.40 -1.77 -7.86
N THR A 143 -1.53 -0.74 -7.02
CA THR A 143 -2.84 -0.14 -6.67
C THR A 143 -3.54 0.49 -7.87
N THR A 144 -2.81 0.84 -8.94
CA THR A 144 -3.42 1.45 -10.13
C THR A 144 -3.78 0.40 -11.18
N SER A 145 -3.10 -0.75 -11.21
CA SER A 145 -3.31 -1.80 -12.20
C SER A 145 -4.13 -2.99 -11.69
N GLY A 146 -4.28 -3.12 -10.36
CA GLY A 146 -4.94 -4.27 -9.74
C GLY A 146 -4.12 -5.55 -9.84
N VAL A 147 -2.80 -5.43 -10.05
CA VAL A 147 -1.85 -6.55 -10.19
C VAL A 147 -0.98 -6.65 -8.94
N LYS A 148 -1.00 -7.80 -8.26
CA LYS A 148 -0.13 -8.13 -7.13
C LYS A 148 0.96 -9.12 -7.51
N VAL A 149 2.06 -9.08 -6.77
CA VAL A 149 3.08 -10.14 -6.77
C VAL A 149 2.41 -11.45 -6.32
N PRO A 150 2.59 -12.58 -7.03
CA PRO A 150 1.85 -13.81 -6.75
C PRO A 150 2.29 -14.50 -5.45
N ASN A 151 3.58 -14.50 -5.14
CA ASN A 151 4.18 -15.07 -3.92
C ASN A 151 5.64 -14.61 -3.76
N GLY A 152 6.35 -15.11 -2.74
CA GLY A 152 7.76 -14.80 -2.48
C GLY A 152 8.79 -15.72 -3.14
N ASP A 153 8.40 -16.71 -3.94
CA ASP A 153 9.31 -17.77 -4.40
C ASP A 153 10.28 -17.30 -5.48
N TRP A 154 9.95 -16.22 -6.19
CA TRP A 154 10.81 -15.59 -7.18
C TRP A 154 11.99 -14.81 -6.56
N ILE A 155 11.94 -14.53 -5.25
CA ILE A 155 13.06 -13.91 -4.53
C ILE A 155 13.91 -15.02 -3.89
N PRO A 156 15.19 -15.17 -4.25
CA PRO A 156 16.08 -16.15 -3.63
C PRO A 156 16.42 -15.74 -2.18
N ASP A 157 16.57 -16.74 -1.31
CA ASP A 157 16.97 -16.53 0.10
C ASP A 157 18.35 -15.88 0.17
N GLU A 158 19.31 -16.44 -0.57
CA GLU A 158 20.66 -15.91 -0.73
C GLU A 158 20.72 -14.96 -1.92
N ARG A 159 21.09 -13.71 -1.66
CA ARG A 159 21.20 -12.65 -2.67
C ARG A 159 22.22 -11.59 -2.25
N ALA A 160 22.86 -10.94 -3.22
CA ALA A 160 23.82 -9.88 -2.92
C ALA A 160 23.16 -8.51 -2.77
N GLY A 161 22.12 -8.24 -3.56
CA GLY A 161 21.32 -7.03 -3.50
C GLY A 161 20.23 -7.04 -2.43
N LEU A 162 19.73 -5.85 -2.11
CA LEU A 162 18.60 -5.63 -1.22
C LEU A 162 17.30 -5.58 -2.02
N THR A 163 16.22 -6.10 -1.47
CA THR A 163 14.87 -5.85 -1.97
C THR A 163 14.22 -4.67 -1.23
N ILE A 164 13.71 -3.69 -1.96
CA ILE A 164 12.96 -2.54 -1.46
C ILE A 164 11.53 -2.65 -1.98
N CYS A 165 10.61 -2.94 -1.08
CA CYS A 165 9.22 -3.27 -1.39
C CYS A 165 8.27 -2.17 -0.89
N ASP A 166 7.65 -1.44 -1.82
CA ASP A 166 6.48 -0.62 -1.53
C ASP A 166 5.27 -1.53 -1.37
N ALA A 167 4.84 -1.71 -0.13
CA ALA A 167 3.74 -2.56 0.25
C ALA A 167 2.53 -1.75 0.72
N THR A 168 2.41 -0.48 0.31
CA THR A 168 1.37 0.45 0.79
C THR A 168 -0.04 -0.12 0.74
N SER A 169 -0.36 -0.88 -0.31
CA SER A 169 -1.69 -1.48 -0.50
C SER A 169 -1.75 -2.98 -0.23
N ALA A 170 -0.71 -3.55 0.39
CA ALA A 170 -0.54 -4.97 0.63
C ALA A 170 -0.39 -5.33 2.12
N VAL A 171 0.42 -4.58 2.91
CA VAL A 171 0.63 -4.87 4.34
C VAL A 171 -0.72 -4.94 5.07
N PHE A 172 -0.89 -5.95 5.92
CA PHE A 172 -2.14 -6.33 6.61
C PHE A 172 -3.25 -6.96 5.74
N ALA A 173 -3.06 -7.13 4.43
CA ALA A 173 -4.04 -7.75 3.54
C ALA A 173 -3.46 -8.79 2.55
N MET A 174 -2.15 -9.01 2.58
CA MET A 174 -1.47 -10.03 1.79
C MET A 174 -0.32 -10.61 2.60
N ASP A 175 0.00 -11.88 2.36
CA ASP A 175 1.20 -12.50 2.92
C ASP A 175 2.45 -11.85 2.32
N LEU A 176 3.40 -11.50 3.20
CA LEU A 176 4.69 -10.92 2.83
C LEU A 176 5.81 -11.83 3.33
N PRO A 177 6.76 -12.24 2.47
CA PRO A 177 7.88 -13.08 2.87
C PRO A 177 8.95 -12.22 3.56
N TRP A 178 8.73 -11.85 4.83
CA TRP A 178 9.55 -10.86 5.55
C TRP A 178 11.06 -11.13 5.46
N ASP A 179 11.51 -12.38 5.60
CA ASP A 179 12.94 -12.75 5.52
C ASP A 179 13.56 -12.47 4.12
N LYS A 180 12.72 -12.36 3.10
CA LYS A 180 13.09 -12.01 1.72
C LYS A 180 12.94 -10.53 1.40
N LEU A 181 12.45 -9.72 2.34
CA LEU A 181 12.20 -8.29 2.19
C LEU A 181 13.11 -7.47 3.11
N ASP A 182 14.18 -6.92 2.54
CA ASP A 182 15.17 -6.14 3.29
C ASP A 182 14.67 -4.75 3.72
N VAL A 183 13.85 -4.12 2.89
CA VAL A 183 13.13 -2.89 3.21
C VAL A 183 11.69 -3.04 2.78
N VAL A 184 10.76 -2.79 3.71
CA VAL A 184 9.34 -2.69 3.40
C VAL A 184 8.86 -1.31 3.80
N THR A 185 8.15 -0.65 2.90
CA THR A 185 7.51 0.63 3.18
C THR A 185 6.01 0.49 3.01
N PHE A 186 5.26 1.22 3.82
CA PHE A 186 3.84 1.40 3.57
C PHE A 186 3.35 2.70 4.20
N SER A 187 2.06 2.98 4.06
CA SER A 187 1.38 3.97 4.89
C SER A 187 0.01 3.47 5.30
N TRP A 188 -0.45 3.95 6.45
CA TRP A 188 -1.64 3.41 7.10
C TRP A 188 -2.97 3.80 6.45
N GLN A 189 -3.00 4.72 5.46
CA GLN A 189 -4.24 5.19 4.82
C GLN A 189 -4.87 4.26 3.79
N LYS A 190 -4.26 3.09 3.53
CA LYS A 190 -4.84 2.08 2.65
C LYS A 190 -5.53 0.98 3.44
N VAL A 191 -4.85 -0.15 3.68
CA VAL A 191 -5.47 -1.33 4.30
C VAL A 191 -6.11 -1.05 5.65
N LEU A 192 -5.54 -0.12 6.42
CA LEU A 192 -6.04 0.22 7.75
C LEU A 192 -6.98 1.42 7.78
N GLY A 193 -7.20 2.09 6.64
CA GLY A 193 -8.11 3.23 6.55
C GLY A 193 -7.70 4.47 7.35
N GLY A 194 -6.45 4.56 7.79
CA GLY A 194 -5.94 5.69 8.56
C GLY A 194 -5.93 7.01 7.77
N GLU A 195 -5.74 8.13 8.45
CA GLU A 195 -5.43 9.41 7.79
C GLU A 195 -4.03 9.40 7.18
N GLY A 196 -3.78 10.10 6.08
CA GLY A 196 -2.45 10.12 5.44
C GLY A 196 -1.34 10.82 6.25
N ALA A 197 -0.29 11.25 5.56
CA ALA A 197 0.86 12.05 6.04
C ALA A 197 2.09 11.29 6.57
N HIS A 198 1.94 10.07 7.08
CA HIS A 198 3.07 9.32 7.66
C HIS A 198 3.35 8.04 6.88
N GLY A 199 4.63 7.83 6.58
CA GLY A 199 5.14 6.57 6.09
C GLY A 199 5.57 5.68 7.25
N MET A 200 5.56 4.39 7.00
CA MET A 200 6.11 3.36 7.86
C MET A 200 7.32 2.77 7.13
N LEU A 201 8.47 2.80 7.79
CA LEU A 201 9.71 2.23 7.28
C LEU A 201 10.07 1.01 8.11
N VAL A 202 10.11 -0.15 7.47
CA VAL A 202 10.55 -1.41 8.07
C VAL A 202 11.90 -1.79 7.48
N LEU A 203 12.92 -1.92 8.32
CA LEU A 203 14.28 -2.28 7.92
C LEU A 203 14.67 -3.64 8.50
N GLY A 204 15.04 -4.57 7.62
CA GLY A 204 15.68 -5.82 8.01
C GLY A 204 17.18 -5.64 8.33
N PRO A 205 17.84 -6.67 8.91
CA PRO A 205 19.25 -6.58 9.32
C PRO A 205 20.21 -6.22 8.18
N ARG A 206 19.96 -6.71 6.95
CA ARG A 206 20.79 -6.43 5.77
C ARG A 206 20.71 -4.96 5.34
N ALA A 207 19.52 -4.36 5.40
CA ALA A 207 19.35 -2.93 5.12
C ALA A 207 20.03 -2.06 6.19
N VAL A 208 19.94 -2.43 7.46
CA VAL A 208 20.66 -1.76 8.55
C VAL A 208 22.17 -1.84 8.32
N ALA A 209 22.71 -3.02 8.00
CA ALA A 209 24.13 -3.19 7.70
C ALA A 209 24.58 -2.35 6.49
N ARG A 210 23.76 -2.24 5.44
CA ARG A 210 24.02 -1.34 4.30
C ARG A 210 24.11 0.11 4.75
N LEU A 211 23.16 0.60 5.54
CA LEU A 211 23.16 1.98 6.05
C LEU A 211 24.41 2.32 6.88
N GLU A 212 24.95 1.36 7.63
CA GLU A 212 26.16 1.58 8.43
C GLU A 212 27.48 1.41 7.66
N SER A 213 27.46 0.73 6.51
CA SER A 213 28.66 0.39 5.74
C SER A 213 28.83 1.22 4.46
N TYR A 214 27.77 1.86 4.00
CA TYR A 214 27.74 2.61 2.75
C TYR A 214 27.18 4.02 2.97
N SER A 215 27.84 5.01 2.36
CA SER A 215 27.32 6.37 2.25
C SER A 215 27.14 6.70 0.78
N PRO A 216 25.94 7.10 0.34
CA PRO A 216 25.75 7.55 -1.02
C PRO A 216 26.58 8.80 -1.33
N PRO A 217 27.00 9.00 -2.60
CA PRO A 217 27.86 10.12 -2.99
C PRO A 217 27.11 11.46 -3.12
N TRP A 218 25.77 11.45 -3.05
CA TRP A 218 24.94 12.65 -3.15
C TRP A 218 24.58 13.23 -1.78
N PRO A 219 24.30 14.55 -1.70
CA PRO A 219 23.82 15.15 -0.46
C PRO A 219 22.44 14.61 -0.09
N LEU A 220 22.27 14.27 1.18
CA LEU A 220 20.97 13.85 1.73
C LEU A 220 20.25 15.00 2.43
N PRO A 221 19.00 15.33 2.02
CA PRO A 221 18.12 16.21 2.80
C PRO A 221 17.97 15.70 4.23
N LYS A 222 17.84 16.60 5.21
CA LYS A 222 17.68 16.22 6.63
C LYS A 222 16.55 15.20 6.84
N VAL A 223 15.44 15.37 6.11
CA VAL A 223 14.26 14.51 6.19
C VAL A 223 14.48 13.07 5.72
N PHE A 224 15.60 12.75 5.06
CA PHE A 224 15.96 11.40 4.61
C PHE A 224 17.12 10.77 5.41
N ARG A 225 17.72 11.49 6.36
CA ARG A 225 18.91 11.00 7.08
C ARG A 225 18.51 9.96 8.14
N LEU A 226 18.83 8.70 7.85
CA LEU A 226 18.66 7.57 8.77
C LEU A 226 19.88 7.32 9.66
N THR A 227 21.04 7.85 9.30
CA THR A 227 22.31 7.61 10.01
C THR A 227 22.93 8.89 10.54
N SER A 228 23.71 8.74 11.61
CA SER A 228 24.53 9.79 12.19
C SER A 228 25.84 9.18 12.69
N GLY A 229 26.98 9.77 12.31
CA GLY A 229 28.29 9.23 12.69
C GLY A 229 28.57 7.79 12.21
N GLY A 230 28.01 7.41 11.05
CA GLY A 230 28.15 6.05 10.49
C GLY A 230 27.29 4.98 11.18
N LYS A 231 26.37 5.38 12.06
CA LYS A 231 25.47 4.47 12.78
C LYS A 231 24.02 4.79 12.54
N LEU A 232 23.17 3.76 12.60
CA LEU A 232 21.73 3.93 12.50
C LEU A 232 21.21 4.80 13.65
N SER A 233 20.31 5.73 13.33
CA SER A 233 19.64 6.57 14.33
C SER A 233 18.52 5.78 15.00
N GLU A 234 18.88 4.93 15.95
CA GLU A 234 17.98 4.00 16.67
C GLU A 234 16.74 4.69 17.29
N GLY A 235 16.82 5.99 17.60
CA GLY A 235 15.68 6.77 18.10
C GLY A 235 14.45 6.72 17.18
N ILE A 236 14.65 6.70 15.85
CA ILE A 236 13.54 6.62 14.86
C ILE A 236 12.68 5.37 15.07
N PHE A 237 13.30 4.29 15.53
CA PHE A 237 12.67 2.99 15.73
C PHE A 237 12.23 2.77 17.19
N ARG A 238 12.35 3.81 18.03
CA ARG A 238 11.99 3.82 19.46
C ARG A 238 11.08 4.99 19.82
N GLY A 239 10.29 5.45 18.86
CA GLY A 239 9.27 6.48 19.06
C GLY A 239 9.76 7.92 18.90
N GLU A 240 10.90 8.15 18.25
CA GLU A 240 11.28 9.47 17.77
C GLU A 240 11.02 9.60 16.26
N THR A 241 10.88 10.83 15.78
CA THR A 241 10.70 11.15 14.36
C THR A 241 11.65 12.27 13.96
N ILE A 242 11.98 12.34 12.67
CA ILE A 242 12.93 13.35 12.14
C ILE A 242 12.40 14.77 12.31
N ASN A 243 11.12 14.97 12.03
CA ASN A 243 10.36 16.20 12.21
C ASN A 243 9.11 15.95 13.07
N THR A 244 8.35 17.00 13.35
CA THR A 244 7.10 16.90 14.12
C THR A 244 6.03 16.12 13.33
N PRO A 245 5.50 15.01 13.88
CA PRO A 245 4.43 14.22 13.24
C PRO A 245 3.03 14.72 13.68
N SER A 246 1.99 14.24 13.01
CA SER A 246 0.60 14.39 13.50
C SER A 246 0.29 13.32 14.53
N MET A 247 0.17 13.72 15.79
CA MET A 247 -0.20 12.79 16.87
C MET A 247 -1.66 12.31 16.76
N LEU A 248 -2.52 13.05 16.05
CA LEU A 248 -3.89 12.59 15.76
C LEU A 248 -3.87 11.37 14.82
N CYS A 249 -3.04 11.40 13.78
CA CYS A 249 -2.89 10.24 12.88
C CYS A 249 -2.27 9.05 13.60
N VAL A 250 -1.37 9.28 14.58
CA VAL A 250 -0.83 8.20 15.43
C VAL A 250 -1.94 7.57 16.28
N ALA A 251 -2.83 8.37 16.88
CA ALA A 251 -3.95 7.85 17.66
C ALA A 251 -4.94 7.05 16.79
N ASP A 252 -5.26 7.55 15.60
CA ASP A 252 -6.08 6.87 14.58
C ASP A 252 -5.44 5.54 14.13
N TYR A 253 -4.13 5.51 13.91
CA TYR A 253 -3.42 4.28 13.56
C TYR A 253 -3.42 3.24 14.68
N LEU A 254 -3.20 3.67 15.93
CA LEU A 254 -3.24 2.79 17.10
C LEU A 254 -4.62 2.17 17.32
N ASP A 255 -5.69 2.89 16.99
CA ASP A 255 -7.05 2.35 16.97
C ASP A 255 -7.24 1.28 15.89
N ALA A 256 -6.73 1.52 14.68
CA ALA A 256 -6.77 0.54 13.60
C ALA A 256 -5.98 -0.74 13.94
N LEU A 257 -4.80 -0.63 14.55
CA LEU A 257 -4.01 -1.78 15.00
C LEU A 257 -4.75 -2.61 16.08
N GLN A 258 -5.40 -1.95 17.03
CA GLN A 258 -6.23 -2.64 18.03
C GLN A 258 -7.39 -3.39 17.41
N TRP A 259 -8.01 -2.81 16.37
CA TRP A 259 -9.06 -3.51 15.63
C TRP A 259 -8.54 -4.73 14.89
N ILE A 260 -7.37 -4.65 14.24
CA ILE A 260 -6.75 -5.82 13.59
C ILE A 260 -6.54 -6.94 14.62
N GLU A 261 -6.03 -6.63 15.80
CA GLU A 261 -5.91 -7.63 16.89
C GLU A 261 -7.28 -8.23 17.25
N ALA A 262 -8.28 -7.37 17.47
CA ALA A 262 -9.62 -7.78 17.91
C ALA A 262 -10.35 -8.69 16.91
N ILE A 263 -10.09 -8.56 15.61
CA ILE A 263 -10.70 -9.41 14.58
C ILE A 263 -9.96 -10.75 14.37
N GLY A 264 -8.84 -10.99 15.05
CA GLY A 264 -8.03 -12.20 14.88
C GLY A 264 -6.71 -12.00 14.14
N GLY A 265 -6.19 -10.78 14.10
CA GLY A 265 -4.88 -10.45 13.53
C GLY A 265 -4.85 -10.39 12.00
N VAL A 266 -3.63 -10.39 11.45
CA VAL A 266 -3.39 -10.33 9.99
C VAL A 266 -4.12 -11.44 9.21
N PRO A 267 -4.16 -12.71 9.66
CA PRO A 267 -4.88 -13.76 8.91
C PRO A 267 -6.37 -13.44 8.71
N ALA A 268 -7.03 -12.88 9.73
CA ALA A 268 -8.42 -12.48 9.62
C ALA A 268 -8.59 -11.28 8.67
N ALA A 269 -7.66 -10.33 8.67
CA ALA A 269 -7.67 -9.19 7.75
C ALA A 269 -7.47 -9.63 6.28
N ILE A 270 -6.54 -10.57 6.02
CA ILE A 270 -6.34 -11.19 4.71
C ILE A 270 -7.65 -11.87 4.26
N ALA A 271 -8.20 -12.77 5.10
CA ALA A 271 -9.41 -13.52 4.77
C ALA A 271 -10.61 -12.61 4.44
N ARG A 272 -10.76 -11.49 5.15
CA ARG A 272 -11.78 -10.48 4.84
C ARG A 272 -11.59 -9.88 3.45
N SER A 273 -10.36 -9.51 3.09
CA SER A 273 -10.08 -8.95 1.76
C SER A 273 -10.26 -9.95 0.61
N GLU A 274 -9.95 -11.23 0.84
CA GLU A 274 -10.17 -12.29 -0.13
C GLU A 274 -11.67 -12.58 -0.32
N ALA A 275 -12.45 -12.61 0.78
CA ALA A 275 -13.90 -12.73 0.71
C ALA A 275 -14.53 -11.55 -0.05
N ASN A 276 -13.99 -10.34 0.12
CA ASN A 276 -14.40 -9.16 -0.63
C ASN A 276 -14.10 -9.29 -2.13
N LEU A 277 -12.89 -9.74 -2.51
CA LEU A 277 -12.55 -10.04 -3.89
C LEU A 277 -13.49 -11.11 -4.50
N ALA A 278 -13.84 -12.15 -3.72
CA ALA A 278 -14.72 -13.22 -4.19
C ALA A 278 -16.08 -12.72 -4.66
N VAL A 279 -16.69 -11.75 -3.94
CA VAL A 279 -17.95 -11.11 -4.36
C VAL A 279 -17.83 -10.47 -5.75
N ILE A 280 -16.74 -9.74 -5.98
CA ILE A 280 -16.50 -9.11 -7.30
C ILE A 280 -16.21 -10.18 -8.36
N ALA A 281 -15.45 -11.23 -8.01
CA ALA A 281 -15.14 -12.32 -8.94
C ALA A 281 -16.39 -13.06 -9.40
N GLU A 282 -17.32 -13.36 -8.50
CA GLU A 282 -18.63 -13.94 -8.81
C GLU A 282 -19.45 -13.01 -9.72
N PHE A 283 -19.48 -11.72 -9.41
CA PHE A 283 -20.17 -10.73 -10.23
C PHE A 283 -19.59 -10.63 -11.63
N VAL A 284 -18.27 -10.57 -11.77
CA VAL A 284 -17.57 -10.54 -13.06
C VAL A 284 -17.84 -11.81 -13.85
N ALA A 285 -17.81 -12.98 -13.22
CA ALA A 285 -18.10 -14.25 -13.91
C ALA A 285 -19.54 -14.34 -14.45
N ALA A 286 -20.48 -13.61 -13.84
CA ALA A 286 -21.89 -13.59 -14.24
C ALA A 286 -22.23 -12.53 -15.32
N ASN A 287 -21.27 -11.70 -15.73
CA ASN A 287 -21.51 -10.55 -16.61
C ASN A 287 -20.44 -10.46 -17.71
N ASP A 288 -20.85 -10.44 -18.97
CA ASP A 288 -19.96 -10.41 -20.15
C ASP A 288 -19.35 -9.03 -20.46
N TRP A 289 -19.95 -7.97 -19.93
CA TRP A 289 -19.56 -6.58 -20.17
C TRP A 289 -18.49 -6.06 -19.19
N ILE A 290 -18.06 -6.85 -18.21
CA ILE A 290 -17.06 -6.46 -17.21
C ILE A 290 -16.00 -7.55 -17.08
N ALA A 291 -14.74 -7.14 -16.89
CA ALA A 291 -13.63 -8.06 -16.70
C ALA A 291 -12.60 -7.46 -15.74
N PHE A 292 -11.79 -8.32 -15.12
CA PHE A 292 -10.62 -7.87 -14.38
C PHE A 292 -9.60 -7.25 -15.34
N LEU A 293 -9.00 -6.12 -14.94
CA LEU A 293 -7.86 -5.56 -15.65
C LEU A 293 -6.64 -6.48 -15.55
N ALA A 294 -6.40 -7.04 -14.35
CA ALA A 294 -5.40 -8.08 -14.13
C ALA A 294 -5.82 -9.39 -14.80
N LYS A 295 -5.05 -9.80 -15.82
CA LYS A 295 -5.42 -10.89 -16.73
C LYS A 295 -5.28 -12.25 -16.06
N ASP A 296 -4.16 -12.48 -15.37
CA ASP A 296 -3.88 -13.72 -14.66
C ASP A 296 -4.56 -13.74 -13.28
N PRO A 297 -5.43 -14.72 -12.98
CA PRO A 297 -6.00 -14.89 -11.65
C PRO A 297 -4.97 -14.90 -10.50
N ALA A 298 -3.77 -15.45 -10.72
CA ALA A 298 -2.74 -15.55 -9.69
C ALA A 298 -2.17 -14.18 -9.27
N THR A 299 -2.30 -13.17 -10.14
CA THR A 299 -1.81 -11.81 -9.88
C THR A 299 -2.92 -10.82 -9.61
N ARG A 300 -4.18 -11.27 -9.45
CA ARG A 300 -5.28 -10.36 -9.11
C ARG A 300 -5.12 -9.82 -7.69
N SER A 301 -5.12 -8.51 -7.56
CA SER A 301 -5.17 -7.84 -6.26
C SER A 301 -6.47 -8.17 -5.52
N ASN A 302 -6.36 -8.58 -4.26
CA ASN A 302 -7.50 -8.72 -3.35
C ASN A 302 -7.84 -7.42 -2.61
N THR A 303 -7.05 -6.35 -2.76
CA THR A 303 -7.34 -5.05 -2.12
C THR A 303 -7.75 -3.99 -3.12
N SER A 304 -7.10 -3.88 -4.28
CA SER A 304 -7.40 -2.86 -5.27
C SER A 304 -7.88 -3.51 -6.55
N VAL A 305 -9.18 -3.76 -6.64
CA VAL A 305 -9.76 -4.50 -7.76
C VAL A 305 -10.05 -3.55 -8.92
N CYS A 306 -9.19 -3.59 -9.94
CA CYS A 306 -9.37 -2.83 -11.17
C CYS A 306 -10.16 -3.65 -12.20
N LEU A 307 -11.21 -3.05 -12.76
CA LEU A 307 -12.11 -3.69 -13.72
C LEU A 307 -12.20 -2.85 -14.99
N SER A 308 -12.04 -3.50 -16.14
CA SER A 308 -12.44 -2.95 -17.44
C SER A 308 -13.93 -3.20 -17.65
N VAL A 309 -14.62 -2.24 -18.26
CA VAL A 309 -16.03 -2.36 -18.65
C VAL A 309 -16.17 -2.08 -20.14
N GLN A 310 -17.13 -2.73 -20.81
CA GLN A 310 -17.48 -2.48 -22.21
C GLN A 310 -18.26 -1.17 -22.36
N LEU A 311 -17.59 -0.06 -22.05
CA LEU A 311 -18.06 1.32 -22.17
C LEU A 311 -16.90 2.19 -22.65
N ASP A 312 -17.18 3.27 -23.37
CA ASP A 312 -16.16 4.28 -23.63
C ASP A 312 -15.82 5.11 -22.37
N ALA A 313 -14.76 5.92 -22.43
CA ALA A 313 -14.29 6.68 -21.27
C ALA A 313 -15.33 7.70 -20.74
N GLU A 314 -16.17 8.27 -21.60
CA GLU A 314 -17.21 9.22 -21.17
C GLU A 314 -18.39 8.50 -20.52
N GLN A 315 -18.75 7.32 -21.03
CA GLN A 315 -19.71 6.43 -20.41
C GLN A 315 -19.22 5.93 -19.04
N VAL A 316 -17.95 5.54 -18.91
CA VAL A 316 -17.37 5.19 -17.60
C VAL A 316 -17.52 6.34 -16.60
N LYS A 317 -17.21 7.58 -17.00
CA LYS A 317 -17.42 8.77 -16.14
C LYS A 317 -18.88 8.94 -15.74
N LYS A 318 -19.83 8.73 -16.66
CA LYS A 318 -21.27 8.78 -16.36
C LYS A 318 -21.70 7.68 -15.39
N LEU A 319 -21.19 6.45 -15.55
CA LEU A 319 -21.46 5.32 -14.65
C LEU A 319 -20.97 5.63 -13.23
N VAL A 320 -19.72 6.10 -13.09
CA VAL A 320 -19.16 6.48 -11.78
C VAL A 320 -19.97 7.60 -11.14
N LYS A 321 -20.28 8.65 -11.90
CA LYS A 321 -21.09 9.79 -11.42
C LYS A 321 -22.51 9.37 -11.01
N LEU A 322 -23.10 8.40 -11.72
CA LEU A 322 -24.44 7.91 -11.40
C LEU A 322 -24.43 7.17 -10.06
N LEU A 323 -23.47 6.26 -9.83
CA LEU A 323 -23.33 5.55 -8.56
C LEU A 323 -23.02 6.50 -7.38
N ASP A 324 -22.22 7.54 -7.63
CA ASP A 324 -21.93 8.61 -6.69
C ASP A 324 -23.21 9.39 -6.32
N SER A 325 -24.00 9.80 -7.32
CA SER A 325 -25.25 10.54 -7.10
C SER A 325 -26.31 9.74 -6.35
N GLU A 326 -26.25 8.41 -6.45
CA GLU A 326 -27.10 7.49 -5.70
C GLU A 326 -26.56 7.21 -4.30
N GLY A 327 -25.37 7.70 -3.95
CA GLY A 327 -24.75 7.50 -2.64
C GLY A 327 -24.42 6.04 -2.37
N VAL A 328 -24.13 5.25 -3.41
CA VAL A 328 -23.83 3.82 -3.29
C VAL A 328 -22.38 3.48 -3.55
N ALA A 329 -21.63 4.34 -4.26
CA ALA A 329 -20.19 4.20 -4.40
C ALA A 329 -19.52 5.54 -4.65
N PHE A 330 -18.50 5.87 -3.85
CA PHE A 330 -17.70 7.08 -4.01
C PHE A 330 -16.30 6.74 -4.52
N ASP A 331 -15.78 7.61 -5.40
CA ASP A 331 -14.39 7.63 -5.86
C ASP A 331 -13.86 6.32 -6.48
N ILE A 332 -14.74 5.57 -7.16
CA ILE A 332 -14.40 4.27 -7.81
C ILE A 332 -13.85 4.41 -9.24
N GLY A 333 -13.50 5.61 -9.68
CA GLY A 333 -12.87 5.81 -10.99
C GLY A 333 -11.50 5.11 -11.07
N SER A 334 -11.11 4.67 -12.27
CA SER A 334 -9.75 4.19 -12.49
C SER A 334 -8.71 5.30 -12.23
N TYR A 335 -7.46 4.89 -11.99
CA TYR A 335 -6.37 5.84 -11.82
C TYR A 335 -6.17 6.65 -13.11
N LYS A 336 -5.76 7.93 -12.98
CA LYS A 336 -5.66 8.87 -14.12
C LYS A 336 -4.83 8.36 -15.32
N ASP A 337 -3.80 7.55 -15.05
CA ASP A 337 -2.87 7.02 -16.05
C ASP A 337 -3.19 5.56 -16.44
N ALA A 338 -4.24 4.97 -15.85
CA ALA A 338 -4.71 3.63 -16.17
C ALA A 338 -5.76 3.67 -17.31
N PRO A 339 -6.02 2.54 -17.99
CA PRO A 339 -7.14 2.43 -18.92
C PRO A 339 -8.47 2.84 -18.28
N ALA A 340 -9.42 3.27 -19.12
CA ALA A 340 -10.77 3.60 -18.66
C ALA A 340 -11.43 2.34 -18.05
N GLY A 341 -11.99 2.51 -16.86
CA GLY A 341 -12.58 1.44 -16.08
C GLY A 341 -12.96 1.93 -14.69
N ILE A 342 -13.21 0.98 -13.79
CA ILE A 342 -13.49 1.26 -12.39
C ILE A 342 -12.49 0.54 -11.49
N ARG A 343 -12.32 1.06 -10.28
CA ARG A 343 -11.45 0.50 -9.27
C ARG A 343 -12.16 0.51 -7.93
N ILE A 344 -12.36 -0.68 -7.37
CA ILE A 344 -13.09 -0.89 -6.13
C ILE A 344 -12.13 -1.41 -5.07
N TRP A 345 -12.03 -0.69 -3.95
CA TRP A 345 -11.27 -1.15 -2.80
C TRP A 345 -11.98 -2.30 -2.08
N CYS A 346 -11.24 -3.37 -1.85
CA CYS A 346 -11.68 -4.61 -1.20
C CYS A 346 -10.84 -4.92 0.06
N GLY A 347 -10.12 -3.93 0.61
CA GLY A 347 -9.34 -4.12 1.83
C GLY A 347 -10.20 -4.52 3.04
N SER A 348 -9.53 -4.91 4.12
CA SER A 348 -10.17 -5.54 5.30
C SER A 348 -11.21 -4.66 6.01
N THR A 349 -11.11 -3.33 5.86
CA THR A 349 -12.04 -2.37 6.45
C THR A 349 -13.40 -2.27 5.74
N VAL A 350 -13.53 -2.84 4.54
CA VAL A 350 -14.79 -2.93 3.80
C VAL A 350 -15.54 -4.20 4.22
N GLU A 351 -16.84 -4.07 4.51
CA GLU A 351 -17.68 -5.24 4.79
C GLU A 351 -18.10 -5.93 3.49
N THR A 352 -18.05 -7.26 3.47
CA THR A 352 -18.48 -8.07 2.30
C THR A 352 -19.93 -7.78 1.91
N ALA A 353 -20.80 -7.49 2.88
CA ALA A 353 -22.19 -7.13 2.64
C ALA A 353 -22.34 -5.80 1.87
N ASP A 354 -21.41 -4.86 2.03
CA ASP A 354 -21.43 -3.59 1.30
C ASP A 354 -21.10 -3.81 -0.18
N LEU A 355 -20.15 -4.70 -0.48
CA LEU A 355 -19.84 -5.11 -1.85
C LEU A 355 -21.00 -5.88 -2.49
N GLN A 356 -21.63 -6.81 -1.75
CA GLN A 356 -22.82 -7.54 -2.22
C GLN A 356 -23.97 -6.58 -2.55
N ALA A 357 -24.17 -5.56 -1.72
CA ALA A 357 -25.16 -4.52 -1.98
C ALA A 357 -24.79 -3.65 -3.20
N LEU A 358 -23.49 -3.38 -3.43
CA LEU A 358 -23.01 -2.58 -4.57
C LEU A 358 -23.22 -3.29 -5.92
N MET A 359 -23.02 -4.60 -6.00
CA MET A 359 -23.01 -5.33 -7.28
C MET A 359 -24.28 -5.12 -8.14
N PRO A 360 -25.52 -5.21 -7.60
CA PRO A 360 -26.73 -4.89 -8.36
C PRO A 360 -26.80 -3.45 -8.85
N TRP A 361 -26.28 -2.49 -8.08
CA TRP A 361 -26.21 -1.08 -8.50
C TRP A 361 -25.27 -0.90 -9.67
N LEU A 362 -24.13 -1.58 -9.66
CA LEU A 362 -23.17 -1.52 -10.76
C LEU A 362 -23.78 -2.04 -12.07
N ALA A 363 -24.49 -3.18 -12.02
CA ALA A 363 -25.21 -3.71 -13.19
C ALA A 363 -26.31 -2.75 -13.68
N TRP A 364 -27.09 -2.18 -12.77
CA TRP A 364 -28.12 -1.20 -13.13
C TRP A 364 -27.53 0.05 -13.77
N ALA A 365 -26.48 0.63 -13.18
CA ALA A 365 -25.82 1.83 -13.70
C ALA A 365 -25.19 1.58 -15.07
N TYR A 366 -24.58 0.40 -15.28
CA TYR A 366 -24.12 -0.01 -16.61
C TYR A 366 -25.27 0.00 -17.63
N GLN A 367 -26.40 -0.63 -17.32
CA GLN A 367 -27.57 -0.65 -18.22
C GLN A 367 -28.13 0.74 -18.51
N GLN A 368 -28.10 1.68 -17.56
CA GLN A 368 -28.56 3.05 -17.78
C GLN A 368 -27.66 3.84 -18.73
N VAL A 369 -26.36 3.56 -18.72
CA VAL A 369 -25.36 4.34 -19.45
C VAL A 369 -24.99 3.71 -20.80
N ALA A 370 -25.14 2.39 -20.93
CA ALA A 370 -24.94 1.65 -22.17
C ALA A 370 -26.09 1.81 -23.18
N ALA A 371 -27.28 2.21 -22.71
CA ALA A 371 -28.51 2.35 -23.49
C ALA A 371 -28.50 3.54 -24.46
#